data_AF-A0A6N7HBE9-F1
#
_entry.id   AF-A0A6N7HBE9-F1
#
_cell.length_a   1.000
_cell.length_b   1.000
_cell.length_c   1.000
_cell.angle_alpha   90.00
_cell.angle_beta   90.00
_cell.angle_gamma   90.00
#
_symmetry.space_group_name_H-M   'P 1'
#
loop_
_entity.id
_entity.type
_entity.pdbx_description
1 polymer ?
#
loop_
_entity_poly.entity_id
_entity_poly.type
_entity_poly.pdbx_seq_one_letter_code
_entity_poly.pdbx_strand_id
1 'polypeptide(L)'
;MLSGYWKRAGVGCRHGLPLVCAARPCCEGSPWEERRMLVMDNRYAPGMRKWNLRFGLTSRCNIRCRYCLPAGPQGVITQPSFDEAVEVLQAGYDIGIRRAHYTGGEPTTRRDFVDILRAAKEIGFTQQIVTTNGYRLHRFIEEAVDAGLTRAIISIDTLDAQKNMFITRAHFLNDTLRSIERAAELLPTMTKLSCVTMRDTLNELPAFVAFVQDLNNRGWPGQLAIKLNQFFPSNPAQLSDDGEKFWKDQFVDEATILDALAKAGELRPVARESIEGDNPSYNYYEIGDTGVKVAVLAMFSWDYPCGGC
;
A
#
# COMPACT_ATOMS: atom_id res chain seq x y z
N MET A 1 18.44 2.63 -30.36
CA MET A 1 19.54 3.13 -29.50
C MET A 1 19.10 3.21 -28.03
N LEU A 2 18.49 2.14 -27.48
CA LEU A 2 18.07 2.02 -26.07
C LEU A 2 18.17 0.56 -25.56
N SER A 3 19.01 -0.29 -26.19
CA SER A 3 19.31 -1.66 -25.74
C SER A 3 20.58 -1.77 -24.87
N GLY A 4 21.21 -0.64 -24.56
CA GLY A 4 22.53 -0.56 -23.91
C GLY A 4 22.52 -0.36 -22.39
N TYR A 5 21.37 -0.13 -21.76
CA TYR A 5 21.29 0.16 -20.32
C TYR A 5 21.27 -1.12 -19.45
N TRP A 6 20.72 -2.23 -19.95
CA TRP A 6 20.59 -3.48 -19.17
C TRP A 6 21.83 -4.39 -19.24
N LYS A 7 22.71 -4.24 -20.24
CA LYS A 7 23.93 -5.07 -20.38
C LYS A 7 25.12 -4.62 -19.53
N ARG A 8 25.04 -3.47 -18.84
CA ARG A 8 26.13 -2.98 -17.95
C ARG A 8 25.99 -3.41 -16.48
N ALA A 9 24.87 -3.99 -16.08
CA ALA A 9 24.65 -4.49 -14.71
C ALA A 9 25.07 -5.97 -14.57
N GLY A 10 26.31 -6.30 -14.94
CA GLY A 10 26.88 -7.64 -14.83
C GLY A 10 26.96 -8.13 -13.37
N VAL A 11 25.84 -8.56 -12.80
CA VAL A 11 25.73 -9.14 -11.46
C VAL A 11 25.19 -10.55 -11.60
N GLY A 12 26.10 -11.48 -11.88
CA GLY A 12 25.89 -12.87 -11.54
C GLY A 12 25.88 -12.98 -10.02
N CYS A 13 24.71 -13.21 -9.43
CA CYS A 13 24.59 -13.45 -8.00
C CYS A 13 25.05 -14.89 -7.71
N ARG A 14 26.32 -15.06 -7.31
CA ARG A 14 26.80 -16.28 -6.66
C ARG A 14 27.08 -15.98 -5.19
N HIS A 15 26.50 -16.82 -4.33
CA HIS A 15 26.69 -16.95 -2.87
C HIS A 15 25.74 -16.14 -1.98
N GLY A 16 25.01 -16.87 -1.13
CA GLY A 16 24.05 -16.34 -0.18
C GLY A 16 24.70 -15.73 1.06
N LEU A 17 24.28 -14.50 1.38
CA LEU A 17 24.04 -13.87 2.70
C LEU A 17 23.75 -12.35 2.46
N PRO A 18 23.21 -11.60 3.43
CA PRO A 18 21.97 -10.84 3.33
C PRO A 18 22.07 -9.53 2.53
N LEU A 19 20.91 -9.10 2.03
CA LEU A 19 20.63 -7.81 1.37
C LEU A 19 21.11 -6.61 2.20
N VAL A 20 22.38 -6.26 2.05
CA VAL A 20 22.85 -4.88 2.17
C VAL A 20 22.95 -4.39 0.74
N CYS A 21 22.12 -3.43 0.37
CA CYS A 21 22.23 -2.73 -0.91
C CYS A 21 23.56 -1.96 -0.89
N ALA A 22 24.67 -2.63 -1.23
CA ALA A 22 25.93 -1.98 -1.54
C ALA A 22 25.83 -1.38 -2.95
N ALA A 23 24.96 -0.38 -3.10
CA ALA A 23 24.87 0.42 -4.31
C ALA A 23 26.11 1.34 -4.38
N ARG A 24 27.18 0.86 -5.01
CA ARG A 24 28.24 1.72 -5.55
C ARG A 24 28.17 1.92 -7.06
N PRO A 25 27.82 0.96 -7.93
CA PRO A 25 27.97 1.20 -9.36
C PRO A 25 26.81 1.97 -10.00
N CYS A 26 25.72 2.25 -9.28
CA CYS A 26 24.54 2.94 -9.83
C CYS A 26 24.59 4.48 -9.66
N CYS A 27 25.57 5.00 -8.91
CA CYS A 27 25.62 6.41 -8.50
C CYS A 27 26.82 7.20 -9.05
N GLU A 28 27.77 6.54 -9.73
CA GLU A 28 28.94 7.23 -10.33
C GLU A 28 28.49 8.19 -11.45
N GLY A 29 28.87 9.46 -11.33
CA GLY A 29 28.50 10.54 -12.25
C GLY A 29 27.09 11.12 -12.08
N SER A 30 26.38 10.76 -11.01
CA SER A 30 25.06 11.34 -10.71
C SER A 30 25.18 12.57 -9.77
N PRO A 31 24.21 13.51 -9.77
CA PRO A 31 24.17 14.63 -8.81
C PRO A 31 24.12 14.20 -7.33
N TRP A 32 24.02 12.90 -7.07
CA TRP A 32 23.92 12.25 -5.77
C TRP A 32 25.27 11.71 -5.27
N GLU A 33 26.33 11.76 -6.09
CA GLU A 33 27.67 11.21 -5.81
C GLU A 33 28.33 11.84 -4.58
N GLU A 34 28.05 13.11 -4.30
CA GLU A 34 28.55 13.82 -3.10
C GLU A 34 27.67 13.67 -1.87
N ARG A 35 26.44 13.15 -1.99
CA ARG A 35 25.59 12.88 -0.82
C ARG A 35 25.99 11.52 -0.27
N ARG A 36 26.89 11.51 0.73
CA ARG A 36 27.08 10.33 1.59
C ARG A 36 25.70 9.82 1.99
N MET A 37 25.35 8.63 1.53
CA MET A 37 24.17 7.93 2.00
C MET A 37 24.37 7.79 3.51
N LEU A 38 23.61 8.56 4.29
CA LEU A 38 23.61 8.48 5.74
C LEU A 38 23.10 7.08 6.06
N VAL A 39 24.01 6.16 6.33
CA VAL A 39 23.68 4.95 7.07
C VAL A 39 23.02 5.48 8.34
N MET A 40 21.76 5.10 8.57
CA MET A 40 21.07 5.41 9.83
C MET A 40 21.81 4.68 10.94
N ASP A 41 22.88 5.30 11.42
CA ASP A 41 23.59 4.92 12.62
C ASP A 41 22.68 5.27 13.79
N ASN A 42 22.66 4.34 14.74
CA ASN A 42 21.63 4.16 15.75
C ASN A 42 21.71 5.21 16.89
N ARG A 43 21.71 6.51 16.56
CA ARG A 43 21.85 7.58 17.55
C ARG A 43 20.81 8.69 17.34
N TYR A 44 19.77 8.63 18.18
CA TYR A 44 18.89 9.76 18.52
C TYR A 44 18.24 10.48 17.33
N ALA A 45 17.10 9.98 16.85
CA ALA A 45 16.13 10.85 16.19
C ALA A 45 15.38 11.64 17.29
N PRO A 46 15.55 12.97 17.41
CA PRO A 46 14.86 13.75 18.43
C PRO A 46 13.35 13.74 18.15
N GLY A 47 12.55 13.39 19.15
CA GLY A 47 11.09 13.24 19.07
C GLY A 47 10.67 11.83 18.68
N MET A 48 9.78 11.21 19.47
CA MET A 48 9.26 9.86 19.21
C MET A 48 8.67 9.79 17.80
N ARG A 49 9.45 9.31 16.82
CA ARG A 49 8.91 8.93 15.52
C ARG A 49 7.95 7.77 15.77
N LYS A 50 6.72 7.91 15.26
CA LYS A 50 5.68 6.89 15.37
C LYS A 50 6.06 5.74 14.42
N TRP A 51 6.91 4.81 14.85
CA TRP A 51 7.27 3.66 14.02
C TRP A 51 6.07 2.69 13.85
N ASN A 52 5.99 2.04 12.70
CA ASN A 52 4.99 1.01 12.39
C ASN A 52 5.72 -0.32 12.17
N LEU A 53 5.25 -1.39 12.82
CA LEU A 53 5.66 -2.75 12.47
C LEU A 53 4.87 -3.18 11.24
N ARG A 54 5.49 -3.15 10.05
CA ARG A 54 4.87 -3.68 8.84
C ARG A 54 5.11 -5.19 8.74
N PHE A 55 4.08 -5.98 9.03
CA PHE A 55 4.20 -7.43 9.20
C PHE A 55 3.56 -8.19 8.03
N GLY A 56 4.39 -8.80 7.18
CA GLY A 56 3.95 -9.75 6.14
C GLY A 56 3.53 -11.08 6.77
N LEU A 57 2.22 -11.28 6.98
CA LEU A 57 1.70 -12.44 7.71
C LEU A 57 1.69 -13.73 6.90
N THR A 58 1.68 -13.66 5.57
CA THR A 58 1.62 -14.84 4.69
C THR A 58 2.02 -14.44 3.27
N SER A 59 2.63 -15.34 2.51
CA SER A 59 2.79 -15.17 1.06
C SER A 59 1.60 -15.68 0.24
N ARG A 60 0.59 -16.30 0.89
CA ARG A 60 -0.68 -16.68 0.22
C ARG A 60 -1.44 -15.44 -0.23
N CYS A 61 -2.00 -15.52 -1.43
CA CYS A 61 -2.98 -14.56 -1.92
C CYS A 61 -4.11 -15.33 -2.61
N ASN A 62 -5.34 -14.83 -2.45
CA ASN A 62 -6.55 -15.39 -3.08
C ASN A 62 -6.80 -14.81 -4.49
N ILE A 63 -5.95 -13.91 -4.98
CA ILE A 63 -6.03 -13.28 -6.31
C ILE A 63 -4.64 -13.24 -6.98
N ARG A 64 -4.61 -13.03 -8.31
CA ARG A 64 -3.37 -13.07 -9.12
C ARG A 64 -3.26 -11.81 -9.98
N CYS A 65 -3.16 -10.66 -9.32
CA CYS A 65 -3.15 -9.38 -10.02
C CYS A 65 -2.02 -9.32 -11.05
N ARG A 66 -2.33 -8.85 -12.25
CA ARG A 66 -1.37 -8.72 -13.37
C ARG A 66 -0.13 -7.92 -13.00
N TYR A 67 -0.30 -6.88 -12.19
CA TYR A 67 0.81 -6.04 -11.74
C TYR A 67 1.53 -6.56 -10.50
N CYS A 68 1.01 -7.52 -9.74
CA CYS A 68 1.62 -7.92 -8.46
C CYS A 68 2.23 -9.31 -8.52
N LEU A 69 1.40 -10.29 -8.87
CA LEU A 69 1.75 -11.71 -8.95
C LEU A 69 1.05 -12.27 -10.20
N PRO A 70 1.53 -11.95 -11.42
CA PRO A 70 0.90 -12.39 -12.67
C PRO A 70 0.89 -13.91 -12.83
N ALA A 71 1.89 -14.61 -12.28
CA ALA A 71 1.90 -16.08 -12.20
C ALA A 71 1.13 -16.61 -10.96
N GLY A 72 0.60 -15.73 -10.11
CA GLY A 72 0.12 -16.03 -8.76
C GLY A 72 1.24 -16.33 -7.76
N PRO A 73 0.90 -16.74 -6.53
CA PRO A 73 1.88 -17.16 -5.54
C PRO A 73 2.71 -18.32 -6.10
N GLN A 74 4.03 -18.15 -6.14
CA GLN A 74 5.00 -19.15 -6.61
C GLN A 74 5.85 -19.63 -5.43
N GLY A 75 6.27 -20.89 -5.47
CA GLY A 75 7.13 -21.49 -4.44
C GLY A 75 6.40 -21.91 -3.17
N VAL A 76 7.18 -22.18 -2.12
CA VAL A 76 6.67 -22.59 -0.80
C VAL A 76 5.99 -21.39 -0.14
N ILE A 77 4.82 -21.62 0.41
CA ILE A 77 4.10 -20.59 1.16
C ILE A 77 4.88 -20.30 2.43
N THR A 78 5.32 -19.06 2.58
CA THR A 78 6.01 -18.54 3.75
C THR A 78 4.99 -17.87 4.64
N GLN A 79 4.84 -18.41 5.85
CA GLN A 79 3.88 -17.95 6.83
C GLN A 79 4.38 -18.37 8.21
N PRO A 80 4.60 -17.44 9.17
CA PRO A 80 4.90 -17.82 10.55
C PRO A 80 3.69 -18.55 11.15
N SER A 81 3.96 -19.51 12.03
CA SER A 81 2.96 -20.07 12.94
C SER A 81 2.31 -18.97 13.78
N PHE A 82 1.21 -19.31 14.46
CA PHE A 82 0.56 -18.37 15.35
C PHE A 82 1.52 -17.87 16.44
N ASP A 83 2.21 -18.79 17.12
CA ASP A 83 3.14 -18.45 18.22
C ASP A 83 4.30 -17.58 17.73
N GLU A 84 4.91 -17.89 16.57
CA GLU A 84 5.95 -17.04 15.97
C GLU A 84 5.43 -15.65 15.61
N ALA A 85 4.17 -15.53 15.17
CA ALA A 85 3.58 -14.23 14.87
C ALA A 85 3.38 -13.39 16.15
N VAL A 86 2.95 -14.03 17.24
CA VAL A 86 2.82 -13.39 18.56
C VAL A 86 4.19 -12.98 19.11
N GLU A 87 5.22 -13.82 18.95
CA GLU A 87 6.60 -13.51 19.36
C GLU A 87 7.13 -12.27 18.64
N VAL A 88 6.93 -12.16 17.32
CA VAL A 88 7.31 -10.98 16.54
C VAL A 88 6.58 -9.72 17.01
N LEU A 89 5.27 -9.84 17.31
CA LEU A 89 4.48 -8.73 17.83
C LEU A 89 4.98 -8.27 19.21
N GLN A 90 5.27 -9.22 20.10
CA GLN A 90 5.83 -8.93 21.43
C GLN A 90 7.18 -8.23 21.31
N ALA A 91 8.09 -8.77 20.50
CA ALA A 91 9.40 -8.16 20.27
C ALA A 91 9.29 -6.74 19.71
N GLY A 92 8.36 -6.50 18.77
CA GLY A 92 8.08 -5.16 18.26
C GLY A 92 7.55 -4.20 19.34
N TYR A 93 6.67 -4.70 20.21
CA TYR A 93 6.12 -3.92 21.31
C TYR A 93 7.18 -3.53 22.36
N ASP A 94 8.07 -4.47 22.69
CA ASP A 94 9.16 -4.29 23.67
C ASP A 94 10.14 -3.20 23.25
N ILE A 95 10.36 -3.02 21.95
CA ILE A 95 11.20 -1.92 21.41
C ILE A 95 10.44 -0.61 21.20
N GLY A 96 9.21 -0.49 21.71
CA GLY A 96 8.44 0.75 21.70
C GLY A 96 7.48 0.94 20.53
N ILE A 97 7.32 -0.05 19.63
CA ILE A 97 6.32 0.04 18.56
C ILE A 97 4.92 -0.11 19.18
N ARG A 98 3.99 0.73 18.73
CA ARG A 98 2.57 0.70 19.18
C ARG A 98 1.58 0.46 18.05
N ARG A 99 2.09 0.36 16.82
CA ARG A 99 1.30 0.29 15.59
C ARG A 99 1.71 -0.91 14.77
N ALA A 100 0.78 -1.83 14.54
CA ALA A 100 0.99 -2.99 13.69
C ALA A 100 0.26 -2.79 12.35
N HIS A 101 0.98 -3.00 11.25
CA HIS A 101 0.44 -2.92 9.90
C HIS A 101 0.59 -4.27 9.19
N TYR A 102 -0.49 -5.03 9.15
CA TYR A 102 -0.57 -6.36 8.56
C TYR A 102 -0.69 -6.29 7.03
N THR A 103 0.16 -7.06 6.37
CA THR A 103 0.27 -7.19 4.91
C THR A 103 0.64 -8.64 4.56
N GLY A 104 1.06 -8.89 3.33
CA GLY A 104 1.62 -10.17 2.87
C GLY A 104 1.36 -10.33 1.38
N GLY A 105 0.88 -11.50 0.99
CA GLY A 105 -0.06 -11.61 -0.12
C GLY A 105 -1.40 -11.00 0.30
N GLU A 106 -2.30 -11.82 0.83
CA GLU A 106 -3.58 -11.36 1.41
C GLU A 106 -3.71 -11.83 2.86
N PRO A 107 -3.52 -10.95 3.87
CA PRO A 107 -3.54 -11.33 5.28
C PRO A 107 -4.87 -11.95 5.71
N THR A 108 -6.00 -11.50 5.14
CA THR A 108 -7.35 -12.03 5.47
C THR A 108 -7.59 -13.46 4.96
N THR A 109 -6.62 -14.07 4.29
CA THR A 109 -6.68 -15.49 3.94
C THR A 109 -6.34 -16.42 5.10
N ARG A 110 -5.60 -15.93 6.10
CA ARG A 110 -5.24 -16.69 7.30
C ARG A 110 -6.47 -17.00 8.14
N ARG A 111 -6.56 -18.24 8.64
CA ARG A 111 -7.68 -18.68 9.50
C ARG A 111 -7.62 -18.04 10.88
N ASP A 112 -6.41 -17.83 11.37
CA ASP A 112 -6.07 -17.26 12.68
C ASP A 112 -5.84 -15.73 12.63
N PHE A 113 -6.28 -15.04 11.56
CA PHE A 113 -6.04 -13.60 11.42
C PHE A 113 -6.66 -12.80 12.56
N VAL A 114 -7.90 -13.12 12.95
CA VAL A 114 -8.58 -12.44 14.06
C VAL A 114 -7.91 -12.74 15.40
N ASP A 115 -7.41 -13.96 15.59
CA ASP A 115 -6.68 -14.33 16.80
C ASP A 115 -5.37 -13.54 16.92
N ILE A 116 -4.68 -13.31 15.80
CA ILE A 116 -3.48 -12.45 15.76
C ILE A 116 -3.81 -11.01 16.16
N LEU A 117 -4.94 -10.46 15.68
CA LEU A 117 -5.40 -9.13 16.08
C LEU A 117 -5.67 -9.06 17.58
N ARG A 118 -6.33 -10.09 18.12
CA ARG A 118 -6.66 -10.19 19.54
C ARG A 118 -5.40 -10.27 20.41
N ALA A 119 -4.44 -11.10 20.03
CA ALA A 119 -3.15 -11.19 20.71
C ALA A 119 -2.40 -9.85 20.67
N ALA A 120 -2.38 -9.16 19.53
CA ALA A 120 -1.77 -7.82 19.44
C ALA A 120 -2.48 -6.78 20.34
N LYS A 121 -3.81 -6.85 20.43
CA LYS A 121 -4.60 -6.00 21.34
C LYS A 121 -4.24 -6.28 22.80
N GLU A 122 -4.11 -7.55 23.18
CA GLU A 122 -3.71 -7.99 24.53
C GLU A 122 -2.29 -7.54 24.89
N ILE A 123 -1.35 -7.58 23.92
CA ILE A 123 0.01 -7.05 24.08
C ILE A 123 0.01 -5.53 24.31
N GLY A 124 -1.00 -4.81 23.78
CA GLY A 124 -1.19 -3.37 23.98
C GLY A 124 -0.98 -2.51 22.74
N PHE A 125 -1.01 -3.09 21.53
CA PHE A 125 -0.98 -2.30 20.30
C PHE A 125 -2.21 -1.38 20.22
N THR A 126 -1.97 -0.07 20.05
CA THR A 126 -3.03 0.96 20.02
C THR A 126 -3.58 1.21 18.63
N GLN A 127 -2.82 0.85 17.59
CA GLN A 127 -3.30 0.90 16.20
C GLN A 127 -2.95 -0.40 15.49
N GLN A 128 -3.97 -1.01 14.90
CA GLN A 128 -3.87 -2.20 14.08
C GLN A 128 -4.45 -1.87 12.71
N ILE A 129 -3.62 -1.99 11.68
CA ILE A 129 -3.92 -1.57 10.31
C ILE A 129 -3.78 -2.81 9.42
N VAL A 130 -4.75 -3.06 8.54
CA VAL A 130 -4.64 -4.11 7.53
C VAL A 130 -4.59 -3.50 6.13
N THR A 131 -3.65 -3.96 5.29
CA THR A 131 -3.76 -3.78 3.83
C THR A 131 -4.32 -5.06 3.22
N THR A 132 -5.45 -4.96 2.55
CA THR A 132 -6.21 -6.10 2.02
C THR A 132 -6.86 -5.75 0.68
N ASN A 133 -7.08 -6.74 -0.19
CA ASN A 133 -7.92 -6.59 -1.36
C ASN A 133 -9.43 -6.48 -1.03
N GLY A 134 -9.80 -6.66 0.24
CA GLY A 134 -11.17 -6.50 0.72
C GLY A 134 -12.11 -7.65 0.34
N TYR A 135 -11.65 -8.69 -0.36
CA TYR A 135 -12.54 -9.76 -0.82
C TYR A 135 -13.28 -10.45 0.35
N ARG A 136 -12.58 -10.71 1.46
CA ARG A 136 -13.17 -11.46 2.60
C ARG A 136 -13.58 -10.60 3.78
N LEU A 137 -13.12 -9.35 3.85
CA LEU A 137 -13.17 -8.55 5.08
C LEU A 137 -14.60 -8.34 5.61
N HIS A 138 -15.57 -8.01 4.74
CA HIS A 138 -16.98 -7.79 5.13
C HIS A 138 -17.61 -8.95 5.91
N ARG A 139 -17.07 -10.17 5.78
CA ARG A 139 -17.63 -11.37 6.43
C ARG A 139 -17.31 -11.46 7.92
N PHE A 140 -16.28 -10.78 8.38
CA PHE A 140 -15.78 -10.90 9.76
C PHE A 140 -15.28 -9.57 10.33
N ILE A 141 -15.54 -8.44 9.66
CA ILE A 141 -15.02 -7.13 10.05
C ILE A 141 -15.47 -6.69 11.45
N GLU A 142 -16.69 -7.06 11.88
CA GLU A 142 -17.15 -6.83 13.26
C GLU A 142 -16.23 -7.52 14.27
N GLU A 143 -16.00 -8.82 14.06
CA GLU A 143 -15.09 -9.61 14.90
C GLU A 143 -13.65 -9.06 14.87
N ALA A 144 -13.21 -8.58 13.71
CA ALA A 144 -11.89 -7.96 13.57
C ALA A 144 -11.80 -6.64 14.36
N VAL A 145 -12.84 -5.81 14.34
CA VAL A 145 -12.91 -4.56 15.13
C VAL A 145 -12.89 -4.89 16.62
N ASP A 146 -13.68 -5.88 17.06
CA ASP A 146 -13.69 -6.34 18.45
C ASP A 146 -12.32 -6.86 18.89
N ALA A 147 -11.63 -7.58 17.99
CA ALA A 147 -10.26 -8.05 18.18
C ALA A 147 -9.20 -6.93 18.10
N GLY A 148 -9.58 -5.70 17.78
CA GLY A 148 -8.73 -4.51 17.85
C GLY A 148 -8.28 -3.93 16.52
N LEU A 149 -8.84 -4.37 15.38
CA LEU A 149 -8.61 -3.74 14.09
C LEU A 149 -9.11 -2.28 14.11
N THR A 150 -8.18 -1.34 13.90
CA THR A 150 -8.51 0.09 13.91
C THR A 150 -8.70 0.68 12.51
N ARG A 151 -8.04 0.11 11.49
CA ARG A 151 -8.00 0.69 10.13
C ARG A 151 -7.87 -0.37 9.05
N ALA A 152 -8.52 -0.11 7.92
CA ALA A 152 -8.29 -0.83 6.67
C ALA A 152 -7.72 0.09 5.58
N ILE A 153 -6.78 -0.45 4.81
CA ILE A 153 -6.34 0.09 3.53
C ILE A 153 -6.77 -0.94 2.48
N ILE A 154 -7.87 -0.65 1.78
CA ILE A 154 -8.52 -1.58 0.87
C ILE A 154 -8.04 -1.32 -0.56
N SER A 155 -7.38 -2.30 -1.17
CA SER A 155 -6.90 -2.21 -2.54
C SER A 155 -8.05 -2.36 -3.54
N ILE A 156 -8.28 -1.33 -4.35
CA ILE A 156 -9.30 -1.30 -5.40
C ILE A 156 -8.83 -0.42 -6.55
N ASP A 157 -8.60 -1.02 -7.73
CA ASP A 157 -7.95 -0.33 -8.86
C ASP A 157 -8.94 0.21 -9.90
N THR A 158 -10.22 -0.16 -9.81
CA THR A 158 -11.29 0.20 -10.75
C THR A 158 -12.66 -0.05 -10.11
N LEU A 159 -13.68 0.73 -10.50
CA LEU A 159 -15.09 0.50 -10.16
C LEU A 159 -15.83 -0.28 -11.26
N ASP A 160 -15.16 -0.64 -12.36
CA ASP A 160 -15.69 -1.46 -13.44
C ASP A 160 -15.39 -2.95 -13.19
N ALA A 161 -16.43 -3.78 -13.23
CA ALA A 161 -16.32 -5.21 -12.94
C ALA A 161 -15.46 -5.98 -13.95
N GLN A 162 -15.48 -5.61 -15.23
CA GLN A 162 -14.69 -6.27 -16.28
C GLN A 162 -13.22 -5.89 -16.16
N LYS A 163 -12.91 -4.62 -15.92
CA LYS A 163 -11.54 -4.17 -15.63
C LYS A 163 -11.03 -4.78 -14.33
N ASN A 164 -11.86 -4.89 -13.29
CA ASN A 164 -11.48 -5.53 -12.03
C ASN A 164 -11.11 -6.99 -12.27
N MET A 165 -11.93 -7.73 -13.01
CA MET A 165 -11.63 -9.11 -13.40
C MET A 165 -10.35 -9.18 -14.25
N PHE A 166 -10.16 -8.26 -15.19
CA PHE A 166 -8.96 -8.22 -16.02
C PHE A 166 -7.69 -8.03 -15.18
N ILE A 167 -7.70 -7.07 -14.26
CA ILE A 167 -6.56 -6.72 -13.41
C ILE A 167 -6.27 -7.84 -12.41
N THR A 168 -7.29 -8.29 -11.69
CA THR A 168 -7.12 -9.18 -10.52
C THR A 168 -7.20 -10.66 -10.84
N ARG A 169 -7.77 -10.99 -12.02
CA ARG A 169 -8.10 -12.35 -12.48
C ARG A 169 -9.09 -13.09 -11.57
N ALA A 170 -9.96 -12.35 -10.89
CA ALA A 170 -11.01 -12.89 -10.05
C ALA A 170 -12.28 -12.01 -10.08
N HIS A 171 -13.44 -12.59 -9.78
CA HIS A 171 -14.72 -11.87 -9.70
C HIS A 171 -15.05 -11.57 -8.24
N PHE A 172 -14.64 -10.41 -7.73
CA PHE A 172 -14.88 -10.06 -6.32
C PHE A 172 -15.13 -8.57 -6.07
N LEU A 173 -15.29 -7.73 -7.11
CA LEU A 173 -15.51 -6.29 -6.92
C LEU A 173 -16.65 -5.99 -5.94
N ASN A 174 -17.79 -6.67 -6.07
CA ASN A 174 -18.94 -6.47 -5.18
C ASN A 174 -18.62 -6.82 -3.73
N ASP A 175 -17.80 -7.84 -3.48
CA ASP A 175 -17.34 -8.19 -2.13
C ASP A 175 -16.40 -7.12 -1.54
N THR A 176 -15.51 -6.55 -2.37
CA THR A 176 -14.65 -5.43 -1.97
C THR A 176 -15.47 -4.19 -1.66
N LEU A 177 -16.47 -3.85 -2.49
CA LEU A 177 -17.37 -2.72 -2.24
C LEU A 177 -18.13 -2.89 -0.92
N ARG A 178 -18.66 -4.08 -0.63
CA ARG A 178 -19.26 -4.39 0.69
C ARG A 178 -18.27 -4.19 1.83
N SER A 179 -17.01 -4.61 1.65
CA SER A 179 -15.98 -4.41 2.67
C SER A 179 -15.64 -2.93 2.89
N ILE A 180 -15.71 -2.11 1.85
CA ILE A 180 -15.50 -0.66 1.94
C ILE A 180 -16.62 -0.01 2.73
N GLU A 181 -17.88 -0.34 2.42
CA GLU A 181 -19.06 0.17 3.14
C GLU A 181 -18.99 -0.22 4.63
N ARG A 182 -18.77 -1.50 4.93
CA ARG A 182 -18.64 -1.95 6.33
C ARG A 182 -17.43 -1.33 7.04
N ALA A 183 -16.34 -1.09 6.32
CA ALA A 183 -15.16 -0.43 6.88
C ALA A 183 -15.42 1.03 7.23
N ALA A 184 -16.19 1.75 6.40
CA ALA A 184 -16.65 3.10 6.72
C ALA A 184 -17.57 3.10 7.94
N GLU A 185 -18.44 2.09 8.05
CA GLU A 185 -19.40 1.99 9.16
C GLU A 185 -18.77 1.65 10.51
N LEU A 186 -17.82 0.72 10.54
CA LEU A 186 -17.40 0.06 11.78
C LEU A 186 -16.01 0.44 12.27
N LEU A 187 -15.09 0.82 11.38
CA LEU A 187 -13.73 1.08 11.80
C LEU A 187 -13.65 2.44 12.51
N PRO A 188 -12.92 2.53 13.63
CA PRO A 188 -12.82 3.77 14.39
C PRO A 188 -11.92 4.82 13.73
N THR A 189 -11.21 4.48 12.64
CA THR A 189 -10.28 5.39 11.95
C THR A 189 -10.49 5.39 10.45
N MET A 190 -10.07 6.49 9.81
CA MET A 190 -10.23 6.70 8.37
C MET A 190 -9.68 5.54 7.54
N THR A 191 -10.57 4.92 6.77
CA THR A 191 -10.26 3.86 5.80
C THR A 191 -9.77 4.45 4.49
N LYS A 192 -8.73 3.83 3.90
CA LYS A 192 -8.12 4.32 2.65
C LYS A 192 -8.38 3.35 1.50
N LEU A 193 -8.96 3.85 0.42
CA LEU A 193 -9.04 3.14 -0.85
C LEU A 193 -7.72 3.28 -1.59
N SER A 194 -6.95 2.19 -1.68
CA SER A 194 -5.64 2.18 -2.31
C SER A 194 -5.77 1.76 -3.77
N CYS A 195 -5.50 2.68 -4.69
CA CYS A 195 -5.52 2.43 -6.12
C CYS A 195 -4.08 2.47 -6.65
N VAL A 196 -3.69 1.50 -7.47
CA VAL A 196 -2.51 1.62 -8.33
C VAL A 196 -2.94 2.37 -9.58
N THR A 197 -2.36 3.54 -9.84
CA THR A 197 -2.73 4.35 -11.01
C THR A 197 -2.16 3.73 -12.27
N MET A 198 -3.05 3.23 -13.12
CA MET A 198 -2.74 2.64 -14.40
C MET A 198 -3.44 3.42 -15.50
N ARG A 199 -2.81 3.52 -16.67
CA ARG A 199 -3.34 4.23 -17.84
C ARG A 199 -4.80 3.88 -18.13
N ASP A 200 -5.15 2.59 -18.04
CA ASP A 200 -6.48 2.08 -18.38
C ASP A 200 -7.57 2.39 -17.34
N THR A 201 -7.20 2.79 -16.12
CA THR A 201 -8.14 3.08 -15.02
C THR A 201 -8.14 4.56 -14.61
N LEU A 202 -7.21 5.36 -15.09
CA LEU A 202 -7.12 6.80 -14.75
C LEU A 202 -8.40 7.59 -15.06
N ASN A 203 -9.13 7.21 -16.11
CA ASN A 203 -10.37 7.90 -16.47
C ASN A 203 -11.50 7.71 -15.44
N GLU A 204 -11.34 6.79 -14.48
CA GLU A 204 -12.31 6.52 -13.42
C GLU A 204 -12.05 7.35 -12.14
N LEU A 205 -10.97 8.12 -12.06
CA LEU A 205 -10.68 8.91 -10.85
C LEU A 205 -11.84 9.83 -10.43
N PRO A 206 -12.55 10.53 -11.34
CA PRO A 206 -13.76 11.27 -10.97
C PRO A 206 -14.88 10.39 -10.39
N ALA A 207 -15.05 9.17 -10.90
CA ALA A 207 -16.02 8.22 -10.38
C ALA A 207 -15.64 7.73 -8.98
N PHE A 208 -14.34 7.51 -8.72
CA PHE A 208 -13.84 7.21 -7.37
C PHE A 208 -14.11 8.34 -6.37
N VAL A 209 -13.87 9.59 -6.77
CA VAL A 209 -14.17 10.76 -5.93
C VAL A 209 -15.66 10.82 -5.62
N ALA A 210 -16.52 10.70 -6.63
CA ALA A 210 -17.97 10.70 -6.44
C ALA A 210 -18.44 9.54 -5.54
N PHE A 211 -17.88 8.35 -5.71
CA PHE A 211 -18.18 7.18 -4.88
C PHE A 211 -17.81 7.40 -3.40
N VAL A 212 -16.61 7.93 -3.14
CA VAL A 212 -16.17 8.23 -1.77
C VAL A 212 -16.98 9.37 -1.16
N GLN A 213 -17.31 10.39 -1.95
CA GLN A 213 -18.17 11.50 -1.52
C GLN A 213 -19.55 11.00 -1.09
N ASP A 214 -20.19 10.15 -1.90
CA ASP A 214 -21.49 9.56 -1.58
C ASP A 214 -21.44 8.78 -0.26
N LEU A 215 -20.44 7.91 -0.08
CA LEU A 215 -20.30 7.14 1.16
C LEU A 215 -20.02 8.03 2.38
N ASN A 216 -19.15 9.04 2.27
CA ASN A 216 -18.91 9.99 3.35
C ASN A 216 -20.18 10.77 3.73
N ASN A 217 -21.09 11.01 2.79
CA ASN A 217 -22.36 11.71 3.03
C ASN A 217 -23.45 10.84 3.68
N ARG A 218 -23.29 9.51 3.74
CA ARG A 218 -24.28 8.56 4.30
C ARG A 218 -24.26 8.44 5.84
N GLY A 219 -23.56 9.33 6.53
CA GLY A 219 -23.50 9.36 8.00
C GLY A 219 -22.10 9.15 8.59
N TRP A 220 -21.06 9.03 7.75
CA TRP A 220 -19.67 8.90 8.17
C TRP A 220 -18.76 9.95 7.50
N PRO A 221 -18.96 11.25 7.78
CA PRO A 221 -18.22 12.31 7.07
C PRO A 221 -16.71 12.18 7.27
N GLY A 222 -15.96 12.11 6.17
CA GLY A 222 -14.50 12.04 6.17
C GLY A 222 -13.91 10.69 6.60
N GLN A 223 -14.73 9.64 6.69
CA GLN A 223 -14.30 8.31 7.10
C GLN A 223 -13.55 7.54 5.99
N LEU A 224 -13.72 7.96 4.74
CA LEU A 224 -13.03 7.40 3.58
C LEU A 224 -12.16 8.45 2.88
N ALA A 225 -10.98 8.00 2.45
CA ALA A 225 -10.06 8.74 1.61
C ALA A 225 -9.49 7.87 0.48
N ILE A 226 -9.05 8.50 -0.60
CA ILE A 226 -8.42 7.82 -1.74
C ILE A 226 -6.90 7.91 -1.58
N LYS A 227 -6.20 6.84 -1.94
CA LYS A 227 -4.75 6.72 -1.92
C LYS A 227 -4.28 6.20 -3.27
N LEU A 228 -3.77 7.10 -4.10
CA LEU A 228 -3.21 6.82 -5.40
C LEU A 228 -1.72 6.48 -5.27
N ASN A 229 -1.32 5.33 -5.78
CA ASN A 229 0.07 4.89 -5.85
C ASN A 229 0.45 4.82 -7.33
N GLN A 230 1.45 5.60 -7.75
CA GLN A 230 2.01 5.47 -9.08
C GLN A 230 2.43 4.03 -9.34
N PHE A 231 2.13 3.52 -10.53
CA PHE A 231 2.52 2.15 -10.86
C PHE A 231 4.02 2.07 -11.13
N PHE A 232 4.71 1.19 -10.40
CA PHE A 232 6.13 0.90 -10.60
C PHE A 232 6.42 -0.60 -10.42
N PRO A 233 7.45 -1.13 -11.10
CA PRO A 233 7.91 -2.49 -10.90
C PRO A 233 8.66 -2.57 -9.56
N SER A 234 8.13 -3.34 -8.62
CA SER A 234 8.64 -3.52 -7.26
C SER A 234 8.94 -4.96 -6.88
N ASN A 235 8.56 -5.92 -7.74
CA ASN A 235 8.69 -7.35 -7.47
C ASN A 235 9.35 -8.05 -8.66
N PRO A 236 10.31 -8.98 -8.42
CA PRO A 236 10.84 -9.89 -9.44
C PRO A 236 9.79 -10.55 -10.35
N ALA A 237 8.57 -10.81 -9.84
CA ALA A 237 7.48 -11.37 -10.63
C ALA A 237 7.01 -10.47 -11.80
N GLN A 238 7.43 -9.20 -11.84
CA GLN A 238 7.17 -8.24 -12.90
C GLN A 238 8.34 -8.10 -13.88
N LEU A 239 9.46 -8.81 -13.67
CA LEU A 239 10.66 -8.72 -14.50
C LEU A 239 10.64 -9.70 -15.69
N SER A 240 9.53 -10.37 -15.96
CA SER A 240 9.34 -11.08 -17.23
C SER A 240 9.09 -10.08 -18.36
N ASP A 241 9.33 -10.49 -19.61
CA ASP A 241 9.04 -9.65 -20.79
C ASP A 241 7.57 -9.15 -20.80
N ASP A 242 6.63 -10.03 -20.44
CA ASP A 242 5.21 -9.68 -20.31
C ASP A 242 4.95 -8.67 -19.17
N GLY A 243 5.65 -8.82 -18.04
CA GLY A 243 5.54 -7.92 -16.89
C GLY A 243 6.11 -6.54 -17.20
N GLU A 244 7.27 -6.49 -17.84
CA GLU A 244 7.91 -5.25 -18.29
C GLU A 244 7.04 -4.55 -19.33
N LYS A 245 6.49 -5.29 -20.29
CA LYS A 245 5.55 -4.76 -21.29
C LYS A 245 4.30 -4.18 -20.61
N PHE A 246 3.68 -4.94 -19.70
CA PHE A 246 2.50 -4.49 -18.97
C PHE A 246 2.79 -3.21 -18.18
N TRP A 247 3.94 -3.13 -17.51
CA TRP A 247 4.36 -1.91 -16.83
C TRP A 247 4.49 -0.73 -17.79
N LYS A 248 5.21 -0.87 -18.90
CA LYS A 248 5.39 0.22 -19.87
C LYS A 248 4.06 0.72 -20.45
N ASP A 249 3.15 -0.19 -20.75
CA ASP A 249 1.85 0.16 -21.32
C ASP A 249 0.98 0.93 -20.31
N GLN A 250 1.03 0.52 -19.03
CA GLN A 250 0.17 1.06 -17.97
C GLN A 250 0.79 2.22 -17.18
N PHE A 251 2.10 2.44 -17.27
CA PHE A 251 2.80 3.49 -16.54
C PHE A 251 2.27 4.88 -16.91
N VAL A 252 2.13 5.73 -15.89
CA VAL A 252 1.72 7.14 -16.00
C VAL A 252 2.53 7.98 -15.02
N ASP A 253 2.93 9.17 -15.47
CA ASP A 253 3.64 10.13 -14.64
C ASP A 253 2.70 10.91 -13.71
N GLU A 254 3.27 11.67 -12.78
CA GLU A 254 2.51 12.47 -11.83
C GLU A 254 1.58 13.48 -12.51
N ALA A 255 2.09 14.21 -13.51
CA ALA A 255 1.30 15.22 -14.21
C ALA A 255 0.03 14.60 -14.82
N THR A 256 0.16 13.43 -15.45
CA THR A 256 -0.98 12.68 -16.01
C THR A 256 -1.96 12.23 -14.91
N ILE A 257 -1.47 11.81 -13.75
CA ILE A 257 -2.32 11.42 -12.61
C ILE A 257 -3.09 12.65 -12.09
N LEU A 258 -2.42 13.78 -11.89
CA LEU A 258 -3.02 15.02 -11.39
C LEU A 258 -4.02 15.59 -12.41
N ASP A 259 -3.71 15.57 -13.70
CA ASP A 259 -4.64 16.01 -14.77
C ASP A 259 -5.91 15.15 -14.80
N ALA A 260 -5.77 13.84 -14.60
CA ALA A 260 -6.92 12.94 -14.51
C ALA A 260 -7.75 13.20 -13.24
N LEU A 261 -7.09 13.47 -12.11
CA LEU A 261 -7.74 13.78 -10.84
C LEU A 261 -8.44 15.14 -10.86
N ALA A 262 -7.85 16.15 -11.53
CA ALA A 262 -8.41 17.50 -11.65
C ALA A 262 -9.76 17.53 -12.40
N LYS A 263 -10.07 16.49 -13.18
CA LYS A 263 -11.40 16.30 -13.79
C LYS A 263 -12.50 16.05 -12.77
N ALA A 264 -12.15 15.64 -11.54
CA ALA A 264 -13.07 15.47 -10.43
C ALA A 264 -13.36 16.78 -9.68
N GLY A 265 -12.48 17.78 -9.81
CA GLY A 265 -12.58 19.06 -9.12
C GLY A 265 -11.21 19.72 -8.91
N GLU A 266 -11.23 20.95 -8.40
CA GLU A 266 -10.03 21.70 -8.04
C GLU A 266 -9.17 20.91 -7.03
N LEU A 267 -7.85 20.82 -7.26
CA LEU A 267 -6.94 20.13 -6.35
C LEU A 267 -6.42 21.11 -5.30
N ARG A 268 -7.01 21.11 -4.10
CA ARG A 268 -6.59 21.99 -3.01
C ARG A 268 -5.58 21.26 -2.12
N PRO A 269 -4.31 21.68 -2.04
CA PRO A 269 -3.31 21.02 -1.21
C PRO A 269 -3.70 21.02 0.27
N VAL A 270 -3.44 19.92 0.97
CA VAL A 270 -3.75 19.74 2.39
C VAL A 270 -2.47 19.44 3.17
N ALA A 271 -2.28 20.12 4.30
CA ALA A 271 -1.16 19.86 5.19
C ALA A 271 -1.25 18.45 5.78
N ARG A 272 -0.13 17.72 5.77
CA ARG A 272 -0.08 16.31 6.16
C ARG A 272 -0.53 16.06 7.59
N GLU A 273 -0.21 16.98 8.49
CA GLU A 273 -0.51 16.93 9.91
C GLU A 273 -2.02 16.89 10.19
N SER A 274 -2.84 17.34 9.22
CA SER A 274 -4.31 17.32 9.29
C SER A 274 -4.92 16.00 8.77
N ILE A 275 -4.11 15.05 8.31
CA ILE A 275 -4.56 13.78 7.75
C ILE A 275 -4.37 12.65 8.75
N GLU A 276 -5.47 11.97 9.07
CA GLU A 276 -5.41 10.85 9.99
C GLU A 276 -4.59 9.68 9.42
N GLY A 277 -3.53 9.28 10.13
CA GLY A 277 -2.56 8.28 9.69
C GLY A 277 -1.93 8.63 8.34
N ASP A 278 -1.44 9.88 8.25
CA ASP A 278 -0.61 10.37 7.17
C ASP A 278 0.59 9.44 6.89
N ASN A 279 1.13 9.57 5.68
CA ASN A 279 2.36 8.93 5.27
C ASN A 279 3.24 9.99 4.59
N PRO A 280 4.53 10.10 4.97
CA PRO A 280 5.43 11.13 4.47
C PRO A 280 5.71 11.11 2.99
N SER A 281 5.44 9.99 2.33
CA SER A 281 5.62 9.82 0.91
C SER A 281 4.41 10.27 0.09
N TYR A 282 3.40 10.92 0.66
CA TYR A 282 2.21 11.36 -0.08
C TYR A 282 2.01 12.86 0.01
N ASN A 283 1.59 13.42 -1.12
CA ASN A 283 0.98 14.74 -1.20
C ASN A 283 -0.52 14.54 -1.05
N TYR A 284 -1.15 15.40 -0.27
CA TYR A 284 -2.57 15.30 0.03
C TYR A 284 -3.30 16.47 -0.61
N TYR A 285 -4.45 16.16 -1.20
CA TYR A 285 -5.34 17.12 -1.81
C TYR A 285 -6.76 16.90 -1.29
N GLU A 286 -7.51 17.97 -1.13
CA GLU A 286 -8.96 17.95 -1.05
C GLU A 286 -9.52 18.33 -2.42
N ILE A 287 -10.54 17.61 -2.89
CA ILE A 287 -11.08 17.77 -4.23
C ILE A 287 -12.27 18.73 -4.22
N GLY A 288 -12.07 19.94 -4.74
CA GLY A 288 -13.08 21.00 -4.80
C GLY A 288 -13.81 21.18 -3.48
N ASP A 289 -15.14 21.23 -3.52
CA ASP A 289 -16.00 21.30 -2.35
C ASP A 289 -16.58 19.93 -1.96
N THR A 290 -15.98 18.83 -2.46
CA THR A 290 -16.48 17.46 -2.19
C THR A 290 -16.16 16.98 -0.78
N GLY A 291 -15.17 17.58 -0.12
CA GLY A 291 -14.61 17.11 1.15
C GLY A 291 -13.81 15.79 1.04
N VAL A 292 -13.63 15.26 -0.17
CA VAL A 292 -12.87 14.01 -0.39
C VAL A 292 -11.38 14.30 -0.38
N LYS A 293 -10.66 13.59 0.49
CA LYS A 293 -9.21 13.64 0.59
C LYS A 293 -8.57 12.58 -0.30
N VAL A 294 -7.60 13.00 -1.11
CA VAL A 294 -6.85 12.14 -2.03
C VAL A 294 -5.36 12.28 -1.75
N ALA A 295 -4.71 11.17 -1.43
CA ALA A 295 -3.28 11.07 -1.27
C ALA A 295 -2.66 10.59 -2.59
N VAL A 296 -1.66 11.29 -3.11
CA VAL A 296 -0.95 10.92 -4.34
C VAL A 296 0.49 10.59 -3.99
N LEU A 297 0.97 9.42 -4.40
CA LEU A 297 2.38 9.03 -4.37
C LEU A 297 2.88 8.87 -5.80
N ALA A 298 3.83 9.72 -6.20
CA ALA A 298 4.53 9.62 -7.48
C ALA A 298 6.03 9.35 -7.26
N MET A 299 6.40 8.08 -7.23
CA MET A 299 7.75 7.69 -6.82
C MET A 299 8.87 8.12 -7.77
N PHE A 300 8.64 8.15 -9.09
CA PHE A 300 9.68 8.46 -10.07
C PHE A 300 9.74 9.94 -10.45
N SER A 301 8.76 10.72 -10.00
CA SER A 301 8.66 12.15 -10.31
C SER A 301 9.17 13.03 -9.16
N TRP A 302 9.50 12.44 -8.00
CA TRP A 302 9.86 13.16 -6.78
C TRP A 302 11.31 12.92 -6.32
N ASP A 303 11.82 13.89 -5.56
CA ASP A 303 12.83 13.67 -4.53
C ASP A 303 12.19 12.86 -3.39
N TYR A 304 11.95 11.56 -3.64
CA TYR A 304 11.34 10.65 -2.68
C TYR A 304 12.12 10.74 -1.35
N PRO A 305 11.46 11.07 -0.21
CA PRO A 305 12.16 11.34 1.04
C PRO A 305 12.57 10.02 1.71
N CYS A 306 13.55 9.32 1.14
CA CYS A 306 14.11 8.07 1.69
C CYS A 306 14.58 8.25 3.15
N GLY A 307 14.89 9.48 3.62
CA GLY A 307 15.29 9.78 5.00
C GLY A 307 14.14 10.08 5.99
N GLY A 308 12.89 10.13 5.51
CA GLY A 308 11.70 10.34 6.35
C GLY A 308 10.95 9.07 6.74
N CYS A 309 11.33 7.92 6.16
CA CYS A 309 10.74 6.61 6.41
C CYS A 309 11.22 6.00 7.74
#